data_AF-A0A1X2FK07-F1
#
_entry.id   AF-A0A1X2FK07-F1
#
_cell.length_a   1.000
_cell.length_b   1.000
_cell.length_c   1.000
_cell.angle_alpha   90.00
_cell.angle_beta   90.00
_cell.angle_gamma   90.00
#
_symmetry.space_group_name_H-M   'P 1'
#
loop_
_entity.id
_entity.type
_entity.pdbx_description
1 polymer ?
#
loop_
_entity_poly.entity_id
_entity_poly.type
_entity_poly.pdbx_seq_one_letter_code
_entity_poly.pdbx_strand_id
1 'polypeptide(L)'
;MVWMVNLDRPRESTVRQLYALSMNQCAFPDCSTQLVTAETGTIIGEVCHIHAQNVGGPRYLASQTDEERHGFDNLILMCRNHHKVIDTTANLAIYTVKWLLDTKRAHEDKARESGEIAAPPDVITALLWTVTVYEAGATHMDFRNAVFKVGGEGGSLAGGGGSGGVLTIVGIASLPSDVEREMKIDLAGGNGEFPGSGGGGGGVLVFQGRPATAEDVDRGLAVRLLFPANSIALSVDGLLDLVGGGWEYYWVPEFPCRANIHVAFVVEFGTIEPNTLLGFNFTVTDQSGVECGQGSADVAVPEPKGMLNRRCAAAGFVFDAKNPGLYELTMHSAVTRFARYTFEVRLR
;
A
#
# COMPACT_ATOMS: atom_id res chain seq x y z
N MET A 1 1.45 -25.37 -18.90
CA MET A 1 0.86 -24.55 -19.97
C MET A 1 1.04 -23.11 -19.53
N VAL A 2 2.09 -22.44 -20.03
CA VAL A 2 2.37 -21.05 -19.67
C VAL A 2 1.32 -20.20 -20.38
N TRP A 3 0.48 -19.51 -19.62
CA TRP A 3 -0.42 -18.51 -20.19
C TRP A 3 0.47 -17.38 -20.71
N MET A 4 0.72 -17.33 -22.01
CA MET A 4 1.30 -16.14 -22.65
C MET A 4 0.27 -15.03 -22.51
N VAL A 5 0.63 -13.98 -21.78
CA VAL A 5 -0.21 -12.81 -21.57
C VAL A 5 -0.15 -12.00 -22.87
N ASN A 6 -1.17 -12.11 -23.71
CA ASN A 6 -1.27 -11.27 -24.91
C ASN A 6 -1.46 -9.81 -24.47
N LEU A 7 -0.56 -8.93 -24.89
CA LEU A 7 -0.68 -7.49 -24.71
C LEU A 7 -1.50 -6.93 -25.87
N ASP A 8 -2.55 -6.17 -25.56
CA ASP A 8 -3.42 -5.52 -26.56
C ASP A 8 -3.19 -4.00 -26.66
N ARG A 9 -2.28 -3.46 -25.85
CA ARG A 9 -1.89 -2.04 -25.84
C ARG A 9 -0.49 -1.85 -25.24
N PRO A 10 0.19 -0.73 -25.55
CA PRO A 10 1.42 -0.32 -24.87
C PRO A 10 1.24 -0.28 -23.35
N ARG A 11 2.25 -0.77 -22.62
CA ARG A 11 2.29 -0.63 -21.16
C ARG A 11 2.37 0.84 -20.80
N GLU A 12 1.78 1.22 -19.66
CA GLU A 12 1.85 2.62 -19.22
C GLU A 12 3.28 3.10 -19.00
N SER A 13 4.18 2.25 -18.51
CA SER A 13 5.61 2.56 -18.38
C SER A 13 6.23 2.95 -19.72
N THR A 14 5.90 2.24 -20.80
CA THR A 14 6.34 2.54 -22.16
C THR A 14 5.78 3.87 -22.65
N VAL A 15 4.48 4.13 -22.43
CA VAL A 15 3.86 5.42 -22.79
C VAL A 15 4.53 6.57 -22.04
N ARG A 16 4.76 6.42 -20.73
CA ARG A 16 5.42 7.43 -19.89
C ARG A 16 6.85 7.70 -20.35
N GLN A 17 7.60 6.66 -20.72
CA GLN A 17 8.96 6.81 -21.26
C GLN A 17 8.95 7.62 -22.56
N LEU A 18 7.99 7.38 -23.46
CA LEU A 18 7.84 8.16 -24.69
C LEU A 18 7.56 9.64 -24.39
N TYR A 19 6.66 9.94 -23.44
CA TYR A 19 6.38 11.31 -23.03
C TYR A 19 7.58 12.00 -22.37
N ALA A 20 8.32 11.29 -21.50
CA ALA A 20 9.50 11.82 -20.83
C ALA A 20 10.61 12.21 -21.83
N LEU A 21 10.82 11.40 -22.86
CA LEU A 21 11.81 11.68 -23.90
C LEU A 21 11.32 12.65 -24.99
N SER A 22 10.04 13.01 -24.97
CA SER A 22 9.46 13.90 -25.99
C SER A 22 9.82 15.38 -25.82
N MET A 23 10.28 15.79 -24.63
CA MET A 23 10.46 17.20 -24.26
C MET A 23 9.19 18.05 -24.49
N ASN A 24 8.01 17.42 -24.33
CA ASN A 24 6.70 17.98 -24.68
C ASN A 24 6.56 18.41 -26.15
N GLN A 25 7.35 17.85 -27.06
CA GLN A 25 7.37 18.19 -28.48
C GLN A 25 7.07 16.96 -29.35
N CYS A 26 6.41 17.20 -30.48
CA CYS A 26 6.17 16.15 -31.48
C CYS A 26 7.49 15.63 -32.07
N ALA A 27 7.62 14.31 -32.20
CA ALA A 27 8.84 13.71 -32.77
C ALA A 27 9.01 13.96 -34.28
N PHE A 28 7.96 14.40 -34.97
CA PHE A 28 8.03 14.74 -36.39
C PHE A 28 9.01 15.93 -36.62
N PRO A 29 9.94 15.84 -37.59
CA PRO A 29 10.92 16.90 -37.83
C PRO A 29 10.27 18.26 -38.07
N ASP A 30 10.87 19.31 -37.49
CA ASP A 30 10.42 20.71 -37.60
C ASP A 30 9.01 21.00 -37.05
N CYS A 31 8.41 20.06 -36.32
CA CYS A 31 7.13 20.28 -35.64
C CYS A 31 7.34 20.84 -34.23
N SER A 32 6.92 22.09 -33.99
CA SER A 32 6.95 22.74 -32.68
C SER A 32 5.67 22.54 -31.85
N THR A 33 4.76 21.66 -32.30
CA THR A 33 3.50 21.41 -31.58
C THR A 33 3.77 20.78 -30.22
N GLN A 34 3.26 21.42 -29.17
CA GLN A 34 3.30 20.89 -27.81
C GLN A 34 2.35 19.70 -27.68
N LEU A 35 2.80 18.60 -27.07
CA LEU A 35 1.99 17.39 -26.93
C LEU A 35 1.02 17.46 -25.75
N VAL A 36 1.36 18.27 -24.75
CA VAL A 36 0.53 18.64 -23.60
C VAL A 36 0.49 20.16 -23.55
N THR A 37 -0.70 20.74 -23.66
CA THR A 37 -0.86 22.20 -23.57
C THR A 37 -0.63 22.65 -22.13
N ALA A 38 0.21 23.68 -21.92
CA ALA A 38 0.50 24.18 -20.57
C ALA A 38 -0.73 24.80 -19.88
N GLU A 39 -1.63 25.40 -20.66
CA GLU A 39 -2.76 26.19 -20.14
C GLU A 39 -3.93 25.32 -19.67
N THR A 40 -4.18 24.20 -20.34
CA THR A 40 -5.36 23.35 -20.05
C THR A 40 -5.00 21.93 -19.64
N GLY A 41 -3.72 21.54 -19.73
CA GLY A 41 -3.28 20.15 -19.53
C GLY A 41 -3.81 19.17 -20.58
N THR A 42 -4.43 19.66 -21.66
CA THR A 42 -4.95 18.80 -22.74
C THR A 42 -3.81 18.07 -23.43
N ILE A 43 -3.91 16.75 -23.47
CA ILE A 43 -2.97 15.86 -24.16
C ILE A 43 -3.44 15.70 -25.61
N ILE A 44 -2.63 16.18 -26.56
CA ILE A 44 -2.85 16.04 -28.01
C ILE A 44 -1.80 15.15 -28.69
N GLY A 45 -0.87 14.61 -27.91
CA GLY A 45 0.07 13.58 -28.32
C GLY A 45 -0.58 12.21 -28.43
N GLU A 46 -0.22 11.47 -29.47
CA GLU A 46 -0.72 10.14 -29.78
C GLU A 46 0.48 9.19 -29.96
N VAL A 47 0.37 8.02 -29.34
CA VAL A 47 1.39 6.95 -29.42
C VAL A 47 1.21 6.25 -30.76
N CYS A 48 2.19 6.41 -31.63
CA CYS A 48 2.17 5.88 -32.98
C CYS A 48 2.98 4.58 -33.02
N HIS A 49 2.42 3.56 -33.67
CA HIS A 49 3.15 2.32 -33.93
C HIS A 49 3.99 2.45 -35.21
N ILE A 50 5.29 2.15 -35.11
CA ILE A 50 6.19 2.10 -36.27
C ILE A 50 5.78 0.95 -37.20
N HIS A 51 5.65 -0.24 -36.62
CA HIS A 51 4.92 -1.37 -37.20
C HIS A 51 3.53 -1.46 -36.59
N ALA A 52 2.49 -1.34 -37.42
CA ALA A 52 1.10 -1.26 -36.94
C ALA A 52 0.71 -2.38 -35.97
N GLN A 53 -0.21 -2.04 -35.07
CA GLN A 53 -0.80 -2.98 -34.14
C GLN A 53 -1.60 -4.09 -34.85
N ASN A 54 -2.47 -3.68 -35.79
CA ASN A 54 -3.43 -4.59 -36.41
C ASN A 54 -2.90 -5.16 -37.72
N VAL A 55 -3.24 -6.43 -37.99
CA VAL A 55 -3.00 -7.08 -39.28
C VAL A 55 -3.62 -6.23 -40.39
N GLY A 56 -2.85 -5.98 -41.46
CA GLY A 56 -3.28 -5.12 -42.58
C GLY A 56 -3.13 -3.62 -42.32
N GLY A 57 -2.65 -3.21 -41.14
CA GLY A 57 -2.32 -1.82 -40.84
C GLY A 57 -0.99 -1.36 -41.46
N PRO A 58 -0.70 -0.04 -41.41
CA PRO A 58 0.54 0.55 -41.92
C PRO A 58 1.80 -0.18 -41.45
N ARG A 59 2.60 -0.70 -42.39
CA ARG A 59 3.90 -1.34 -42.10
C ARG A 59 3.80 -2.53 -41.12
N TYR A 60 2.65 -3.18 -41.00
CA TYR A 60 2.46 -4.33 -40.11
C TYR A 60 3.51 -5.43 -40.36
N LEU A 61 4.13 -5.92 -39.28
CA LEU A 61 5.09 -7.02 -39.31
C LEU A 61 4.52 -8.24 -38.56
N ALA A 62 4.30 -9.33 -39.29
CA ALA A 62 3.66 -10.54 -38.75
C ALA A 62 4.56 -11.33 -37.79
N SER A 63 5.88 -11.14 -37.87
CA SER A 63 6.84 -11.85 -37.02
C SER A 63 7.03 -11.21 -35.64
N GLN A 64 6.44 -10.03 -35.38
CA GLN A 64 6.55 -9.35 -34.08
C GLN A 64 5.62 -9.98 -33.04
N THR A 65 6.16 -10.27 -31.86
CA THR A 65 5.36 -10.65 -30.68
C THR A 65 4.55 -9.46 -30.16
N ASP A 66 3.58 -9.71 -29.27
CA ASP A 66 2.77 -8.65 -28.67
C ASP A 66 3.63 -7.73 -27.78
N GLU A 67 4.63 -8.26 -27.08
CA GLU A 67 5.60 -7.49 -26.31
C GLU A 67 6.44 -6.57 -27.20
N GLU A 68 6.90 -7.06 -28.36
CA GLU A 68 7.66 -6.25 -29.31
C GLU A 68 6.78 -5.19 -29.98
N ARG A 69 5.53 -5.56 -30.31
CA ARG A 69 4.55 -4.69 -30.96
C ARG A 69 4.19 -3.51 -30.09
N HIS A 70 4.05 -3.73 -28.78
CA HIS A 70 3.71 -2.73 -27.78
C HIS A 70 4.93 -2.19 -27.01
N GLY A 71 6.13 -2.61 -27.41
CA GLY A 71 7.39 -2.24 -26.80
C GLY A 71 7.88 -0.86 -27.23
N PHE A 72 8.69 -0.24 -26.38
CA PHE A 72 9.22 1.11 -26.57
C PHE A 72 9.90 1.33 -27.93
N ASP A 73 10.61 0.30 -28.42
CA ASP A 73 11.35 0.37 -29.68
C ASP A 73 10.44 0.46 -30.92
N ASN A 74 9.21 -0.02 -30.82
CA ASN A 74 8.23 0.03 -31.90
C ASN A 74 7.30 1.25 -31.83
N LEU A 75 7.49 2.16 -30.86
CA LEU A 75 6.58 3.27 -30.61
C LEU A 75 7.28 4.63 -30.74
N ILE A 76 6.57 5.59 -31.31
CA ILE A 76 7.01 6.98 -31.46
C ILE A 76 5.86 7.93 -31.10
N LEU A 77 6.15 9.01 -30.39
CA LEU A 77 5.13 9.95 -29.93
C LEU A 77 5.02 11.16 -30.87
N MET A 78 3.83 11.43 -31.40
CA MET A 78 3.58 12.54 -32.31
C MET A 78 2.28 13.26 -31.99
N CYS A 79 2.08 14.48 -32.48
CA CYS A 79 0.77 15.12 -32.40
C CYS A 79 -0.24 14.40 -33.31
N ARG A 80 -1.54 14.55 -33.00
CA ARG A 80 -2.64 13.97 -33.79
C ARG A 80 -2.53 14.19 -35.31
N ASN A 81 -2.05 15.35 -35.75
CA ASN A 81 -1.90 15.65 -37.17
C ASN A 81 -0.83 14.75 -37.81
N HIS A 82 0.35 14.64 -37.21
CA HIS A 82 1.45 13.87 -37.76
C HIS A 82 1.22 12.37 -37.62
N HIS A 83 0.57 11.90 -36.54
CA HIS A 83 0.10 10.52 -36.43
C HIS A 83 -0.76 10.12 -37.64
N LYS A 84 -1.74 10.95 -38.00
CA LYS A 84 -2.57 10.72 -39.18
C LYS A 84 -1.78 10.78 -40.50
N VAL A 85 -0.82 11.70 -40.62
CA VAL A 85 -0.01 11.88 -41.84
C VAL A 85 0.86 10.65 -42.13
N ILE A 86 1.52 10.09 -41.11
CA ILE A 86 2.43 8.94 -41.30
C ILE A 86 1.69 7.63 -41.59
N ASP A 87 0.43 7.51 -41.16
CA ASP A 87 -0.40 6.33 -41.34
C ASP A 87 -1.29 6.38 -42.57
N THR A 88 -1.33 7.52 -43.27
CA THR A 88 -2.05 7.66 -44.52
C THR A 88 -1.39 6.81 -45.63
N THR A 89 -2.17 5.94 -46.28
CA THR A 89 -1.69 4.97 -47.29
C THR A 89 -0.83 5.61 -48.39
N ALA A 90 -1.21 6.79 -48.87
CA ALA A 90 -0.46 7.52 -49.91
C ALA A 90 0.97 7.92 -49.48
N ASN A 91 1.22 8.01 -48.17
CA ASN A 91 2.49 8.49 -47.62
C ASN A 91 3.40 7.36 -47.12
N LEU A 92 2.97 6.09 -47.17
CA LEU A 92 3.73 4.96 -46.61
C LEU A 92 5.09 4.73 -47.30
N ALA A 93 5.20 5.12 -48.59
CA ALA A 93 6.46 5.07 -49.32
C ALA A 93 7.46 6.15 -48.87
N ILE A 94 6.95 7.23 -48.25
CA ILE A 94 7.75 8.35 -47.73
C ILE A 94 8.13 8.05 -46.28
N TYR A 95 7.14 7.75 -45.43
CA TYR A 95 7.33 7.46 -44.00
C TYR A 95 7.51 5.95 -43.78
N THR A 96 8.65 5.47 -44.23
CA THR A 96 9.06 4.06 -44.06
C THR A 96 9.40 3.74 -42.61
N VAL A 97 9.43 2.45 -42.25
CA VAL A 97 9.89 1.97 -40.93
C VAL A 97 11.26 2.56 -40.59
N LYS A 98 12.19 2.53 -41.56
CA LYS A 98 13.52 3.10 -41.39
C LYS A 98 13.46 4.58 -41.05
N TRP A 99 12.66 5.35 -41.79
CA TRP A 99 12.50 6.79 -41.55
C TRP A 99 11.94 7.06 -40.15
N LEU A 100 10.95 6.29 -39.69
CA LEU A 100 10.36 6.44 -38.35
C LEU A 100 11.35 6.10 -37.24
N LEU A 101 12.16 5.04 -37.41
CA LEU A 101 13.22 4.69 -36.45
C LEU A 101 14.31 5.75 -36.41
N ASP A 102 14.74 6.26 -37.57
CA ASP A 102 15.74 7.33 -37.66
C ASP A 102 15.19 8.63 -37.03
N THR A 103 13.91 8.93 -37.24
CA THR A 103 13.21 10.09 -36.64
C THR A 103 13.08 9.96 -35.12
N LYS A 104 12.67 8.79 -34.63
CA LYS A 104 12.61 8.47 -33.20
C LYS A 104 13.97 8.72 -32.54
N ARG A 105 15.02 8.11 -33.11
CA ARG A 105 16.40 8.26 -32.61
C ARG A 105 16.84 9.70 -32.59
N ALA A 106 16.70 10.42 -33.71
CA ALA A 106 17.10 11.83 -33.76
C ALA A 106 16.35 12.72 -32.75
N HIS A 107 15.08 12.44 -32.49
CA HIS A 107 14.30 13.19 -31.49
C HIS A 107 14.73 12.86 -30.05
N GLU A 108 14.96 11.58 -29.75
CA GLU A 108 15.41 11.13 -28.44
C GLU A 108 16.87 11.51 -28.16
N ASP A 109 17.72 11.55 -29.19
CA ASP A 109 19.11 12.02 -29.09
C ASP A 109 19.15 13.51 -28.76
N LYS A 110 18.28 14.33 -29.36
CA LYS A 110 18.11 15.74 -28.94
C LYS A 110 17.74 15.86 -27.47
N ALA A 111 16.87 14.98 -26.96
CA ALA A 111 16.52 14.93 -25.54
C ALA A 111 17.69 14.54 -24.63
N ARG A 112 18.63 13.72 -25.13
CA ARG A 112 19.86 13.34 -24.43
C ARG A 112 20.93 14.42 -24.49
N GLU A 113 21.02 15.13 -25.61
CA GLU A 113 22.00 16.20 -25.86
C GLU A 113 21.62 17.53 -25.22
N SER A 114 20.34 17.78 -24.93
CA SER A 114 19.86 18.97 -24.22
C SER A 114 20.34 19.11 -22.77
N GLY A 115 21.33 18.31 -22.35
CA GLY A 115 21.75 18.12 -20.96
C GLY A 115 20.82 17.17 -20.23
N GLU A 116 21.15 16.82 -18.98
CA GLU A 116 20.15 16.27 -18.06
C GLU A 116 18.90 17.13 -18.20
N ILE A 117 17.83 16.57 -18.76
CA ILE A 117 16.50 17.03 -18.37
C ILE A 117 16.56 16.83 -16.88
N ALA A 118 16.69 17.92 -16.11
CA ALA A 118 16.36 17.91 -14.71
C ALA A 118 14.88 17.55 -14.70
N ALA A 119 14.58 16.26 -14.84
CA ALA A 119 13.37 15.70 -14.32
C ALA A 119 13.40 16.23 -12.89
N PRO A 120 12.39 17.01 -12.47
CA PRO A 120 12.21 17.22 -11.06
C PRO A 120 12.39 15.83 -10.43
N PRO A 121 13.19 15.69 -9.35
CA PRO A 121 13.46 14.38 -8.73
C PRO A 121 12.17 13.55 -8.53
N ASP A 122 11.05 14.25 -8.49
CA ASP A 122 9.69 13.81 -8.29
C ASP A 122 8.99 13.27 -9.56
N VAL A 123 9.42 13.57 -10.80
CA VAL A 123 8.68 13.15 -12.02
C VAL A 123 8.99 11.71 -12.41
N ILE A 124 10.27 11.32 -12.50
CA ILE A 124 10.63 9.92 -12.75
C ILE A 124 10.19 9.04 -11.57
N THR A 125 10.34 9.56 -10.34
CA THR A 125 9.88 8.91 -9.12
C THR A 125 8.34 8.80 -9.10
N ALA A 126 7.57 9.85 -9.41
CA ALA A 126 6.11 9.78 -9.50
C ALA A 126 5.64 8.85 -10.62
N LEU A 127 6.31 8.84 -11.78
CA LEU A 127 6.00 7.93 -12.88
C LEU A 127 6.34 6.47 -12.55
N LEU A 128 7.34 6.20 -11.71
CA LEU A 128 7.61 4.85 -11.19
C LEU A 128 6.56 4.45 -10.13
N TRP A 129 6.26 5.34 -9.18
CA TRP A 129 5.25 5.12 -8.14
C TRP A 129 3.85 4.88 -8.72
N THR A 130 3.50 5.56 -9.80
CA THR A 130 2.18 5.41 -10.42
C THR A 130 2.10 4.11 -11.25
N VAL A 131 3.20 3.42 -11.57
CA VAL A 131 3.14 2.05 -12.12
C VAL A 131 2.97 1.05 -10.97
N THR A 132 3.73 1.21 -9.90
CA THR A 132 3.68 0.32 -8.72
C THR A 132 2.34 0.37 -7.99
N VAL A 133 1.69 1.55 -7.95
CA VAL A 133 0.38 1.75 -7.30
C VAL A 133 -0.79 1.29 -8.19
N TYR A 134 -0.68 1.32 -9.52
CA TYR A 134 -1.77 0.91 -10.42
C TYR A 134 -1.78 -0.59 -10.75
N GLU A 135 -0.63 -1.28 -10.74
CA GLU A 135 -0.58 -2.73 -10.94
C GLU A 135 -0.91 -3.53 -9.67
N ALA A 136 -0.86 -2.89 -8.49
CA ALA A 136 -1.36 -3.45 -7.24
C ALA A 136 -2.81 -2.99 -7.03
N GLY A 137 -3.76 -3.87 -7.35
CA GLY A 137 -5.20 -3.60 -7.29
C GLY A 137 -5.71 -3.07 -5.95
N ALA A 138 -5.77 -1.74 -5.81
CA ALA A 138 -6.59 -1.04 -4.85
C ALA A 138 -7.44 -0.02 -5.59
N THR A 139 -8.76 -0.11 -5.43
CA THR A 139 -9.67 0.98 -5.81
C THR A 139 -9.26 2.24 -5.04
N HIS A 140 -8.53 3.15 -5.67
CA HIS A 140 -8.26 4.45 -5.07
C HIS A 140 -9.56 5.27 -5.12
N MET A 141 -10.30 5.24 -4.02
CA MET A 141 -11.40 6.17 -3.78
C MET A 141 -10.80 7.43 -3.16
N ASP A 142 -10.86 8.54 -3.87
CA ASP A 142 -10.43 9.85 -3.37
C ASP A 142 -11.51 10.40 -2.43
N PHE A 143 -11.18 10.50 -1.14
CA PHE A 143 -12.07 11.01 -0.10
C PHE A 143 -11.76 12.46 0.30
N ARG A 144 -10.96 13.19 -0.48
CA ARG A 144 -10.76 14.62 -0.24
C ARG A 144 -12.11 15.32 -0.38
N ASN A 145 -12.61 15.91 0.72
CA ASN A 145 -13.95 16.45 0.93
C ASN A 145 -15.08 15.45 1.28
N ALA A 146 -14.79 14.17 1.49
CA ALA A 146 -15.78 13.24 1.99
C ALA A 146 -16.14 13.55 3.45
N VAL A 147 -17.43 13.51 3.76
CA VAL A 147 -17.94 13.60 5.13
C VAL A 147 -18.40 12.22 5.55
N PHE A 148 -17.72 11.66 6.56
CA PHE A 148 -18.14 10.42 7.18
C PHE A 148 -18.93 10.75 8.44
N LYS A 149 -20.25 10.63 8.38
CA LYS A 149 -21.11 10.72 9.57
C LYS A 149 -21.27 9.32 10.15
N VAL A 150 -20.59 9.08 11.26
CA VAL A 150 -20.55 7.79 11.95
C VAL A 150 -21.37 7.86 13.25
N GLY A 151 -21.58 9.07 13.79
CA GLY A 151 -22.53 9.29 14.88
C GLY A 151 -23.97 9.00 14.45
N GLY A 152 -24.76 8.44 15.37
CA GLY A 152 -26.17 8.14 15.16
C GLY A 152 -27.03 9.41 15.14
N GLU A 153 -28.10 9.40 14.37
CA GLU A 153 -29.05 10.53 14.30
C GLU A 153 -29.89 10.66 15.59
N GLY A 154 -30.32 11.88 15.90
CA GLY A 154 -31.27 12.14 16.98
C GLY A 154 -32.66 11.57 16.69
N GLY A 155 -33.38 11.18 17.74
CA GLY A 155 -34.74 10.64 17.61
C GLY A 155 -35.78 11.72 17.28
N SER A 156 -36.85 11.33 16.59
CA SER A 156 -38.03 12.16 16.34
C SER A 156 -38.98 12.19 17.55
N LEU A 157 -40.11 12.90 17.45
CA LEU A 157 -41.13 12.96 18.50
C LEU A 157 -41.54 11.55 18.96
N ALA A 158 -41.33 11.26 20.26
CA ALA A 158 -41.55 9.96 20.89
C ALA A 158 -40.75 8.76 20.31
N GLY A 159 -39.71 9.02 19.51
CA GLY A 159 -38.80 8.03 18.94
C GLY A 159 -37.43 7.99 19.65
N GLY A 160 -36.80 6.82 19.65
CA GLY A 160 -35.40 6.65 20.08
C GLY A 160 -34.41 7.15 19.02
N GLY A 161 -33.22 7.59 19.45
CA GLY A 161 -32.13 7.97 18.55
C GLY A 161 -31.45 6.75 17.92
N GLY A 162 -30.71 6.98 16.83
CA GLY A 162 -29.93 5.96 16.14
C GLY A 162 -28.69 5.55 16.95
N SER A 163 -28.30 4.28 16.84
CA SER A 163 -27.02 3.80 17.34
C SER A 163 -25.88 4.37 16.47
N GLY A 164 -24.82 4.89 17.10
CA GLY A 164 -23.59 5.25 16.39
C GLY A 164 -22.90 4.03 15.78
N GLY A 165 -22.04 4.28 14.79
CA GLY A 165 -21.29 3.26 14.06
C GLY A 165 -19.80 3.19 14.42
N VAL A 166 -19.09 2.30 13.76
CA VAL A 166 -17.63 2.18 13.84
C VAL A 166 -17.06 2.37 12.45
N LEU A 167 -16.14 3.33 12.30
CA LEU A 167 -15.34 3.49 11.09
C LEU A 167 -13.97 2.87 11.35
N THR A 168 -13.61 1.85 10.56
CA THR A 168 -12.32 1.17 10.68
C THR A 168 -11.43 1.54 9.50
N ILE A 169 -10.25 2.07 9.80
CA ILE A 169 -9.21 2.37 8.81
C ILE A 169 -8.11 1.32 8.97
N VAL A 170 -7.80 0.59 7.89
CA VAL A 170 -6.87 -0.53 7.93
C VAL A 170 -5.50 -0.14 7.36
N GLY A 171 -4.43 -0.46 8.07
CA GLY A 171 -3.06 -0.39 7.57
C GLY A 171 -2.32 0.92 7.77
N ILE A 172 -2.98 1.96 8.34
CA ILE A 172 -2.32 3.21 8.76
C ILE A 172 -2.57 3.46 10.25
N ALA A 173 -1.61 4.08 10.93
CA ALA A 173 -1.64 4.29 12.37
C ALA A 173 -2.39 5.57 12.76
N SER A 174 -2.38 6.56 11.88
CA SER A 174 -3.15 7.79 11.96
C SER A 174 -3.44 8.32 10.57
N LEU A 175 -4.42 9.21 10.45
CA LEU A 175 -4.62 9.97 9.22
C LEU A 175 -3.39 10.85 8.97
N PRO A 176 -2.85 10.90 7.74
CA PRO A 176 -1.86 11.90 7.35
C PRO A 176 -2.39 13.32 7.59
N SER A 177 -1.51 14.26 7.95
CA SER A 177 -1.94 15.60 8.42
C SER A 177 -2.66 16.45 7.36
N ASP A 178 -2.40 16.21 6.08
CA ASP A 178 -3.08 16.79 4.92
C ASP A 178 -4.50 16.20 4.80
N VAL A 179 -4.61 14.88 4.91
CA VAL A 179 -5.88 14.16 4.88
C VAL A 179 -6.75 14.50 6.09
N GLU A 180 -6.17 14.59 7.30
CA GLU A 180 -6.87 14.97 8.52
C GLU A 180 -7.46 16.39 8.45
N ARG A 181 -6.80 17.31 7.72
CA ARG A 181 -7.29 18.68 7.51
C ARG A 181 -8.46 18.75 6.54
N GLU A 182 -8.52 17.85 5.56
CA GLU A 182 -9.50 17.86 4.49
C GLU A 182 -10.68 16.90 4.71
N MET A 183 -10.46 15.78 5.42
CA MET A 183 -11.51 14.82 5.78
C MET A 183 -12.28 15.29 7.02
N LYS A 184 -13.61 15.30 6.94
CA LYS A 184 -14.48 15.55 8.09
C LYS A 184 -15.10 14.24 8.56
N ILE A 185 -14.64 13.75 9.70
CA ILE A 185 -15.22 12.58 10.37
C ILE A 185 -16.05 13.08 11.55
N ASP A 186 -17.37 12.95 11.45
CA ASP A 186 -18.29 13.30 12.52
C ASP A 186 -18.65 12.05 13.34
N LEU A 187 -18.08 11.99 14.54
CA LEU A 187 -18.33 10.94 15.53
C LEU A 187 -19.38 11.36 16.56
N ALA A 188 -19.90 12.59 16.52
CA ALA A 188 -20.83 13.07 17.52
C ALA A 188 -22.23 12.46 17.31
N GLY A 189 -22.85 12.02 18.40
CA GLY A 189 -24.26 11.62 18.38
C GLY A 189 -25.16 12.85 18.21
N GLY A 190 -26.19 12.73 17.37
CA GLY A 190 -27.15 13.81 17.13
C GLY A 190 -28.00 14.13 18.35
N ASN A 191 -28.38 15.39 18.53
CA ASN A 191 -29.35 15.79 19.55
C ASN A 191 -30.76 15.34 19.15
N GLY A 192 -31.58 14.97 20.13
CA GLY A 192 -33.01 14.71 19.88
C GLY A 192 -33.73 15.99 19.42
N GLU A 193 -34.54 15.87 18.37
CA GLU A 193 -35.14 17.04 17.70
C GLU A 193 -36.37 17.61 18.43
N PHE A 194 -36.94 16.86 19.39
CA PHE A 194 -38.15 17.21 20.10
C PHE A 194 -38.04 17.02 21.62
N PRO A 195 -38.80 17.79 22.43
CA PRO A 195 -38.88 17.55 23.87
C PRO A 195 -39.27 16.10 24.18
N GLY A 196 -38.42 15.37 24.90
CA GLY A 196 -38.62 13.96 25.25
C GLY A 196 -38.12 12.94 24.21
N SER A 197 -37.50 13.37 23.12
CA SER A 197 -36.82 12.47 22.16
C SER A 197 -35.43 12.03 22.65
N GLY A 198 -34.99 10.83 22.23
CA GLY A 198 -33.68 10.30 22.58
C GLY A 198 -32.55 10.88 21.72
N GLY A 199 -31.37 11.11 22.30
CA GLY A 199 -30.17 11.47 21.55
C GLY A 199 -29.59 10.27 20.77
N GLY A 200 -28.85 10.56 19.71
CA GLY A 200 -28.10 9.57 18.93
C GLY A 200 -26.82 9.13 19.65
N GLY A 201 -26.38 7.90 19.41
CA GLY A 201 -25.12 7.36 19.94
C GLY A 201 -23.89 7.95 19.25
N GLY A 202 -22.78 8.11 19.98
CA GLY A 202 -21.50 8.50 19.39
C GLY A 202 -20.90 7.40 18.50
N GLY A 203 -20.16 7.81 17.47
CA GLY A 203 -19.38 6.92 16.62
C GLY A 203 -17.95 6.72 17.16
N VAL A 204 -17.27 5.68 16.67
CA VAL A 204 -15.87 5.39 17.02
C VAL A 204 -15.03 5.27 15.75
N LEU A 205 -13.87 5.92 15.73
CA LEU A 205 -12.84 5.70 14.73
C LEU A 205 -11.81 4.70 15.27
N VAL A 206 -11.58 3.62 14.54
CA VAL A 206 -10.63 2.56 14.90
C VAL A 206 -9.59 2.44 13.80
N PHE A 207 -8.31 2.48 14.17
CA PHE A 207 -7.23 2.09 13.28
C PHE A 207 -6.90 0.63 13.55
N GLN A 208 -6.80 -0.17 12.48
CA GLN A 208 -6.53 -1.59 12.57
C GLN A 208 -5.31 -1.95 11.73
N GLY A 209 -4.38 -2.71 12.31
CA GLY A 209 -3.20 -3.19 11.62
C GLY A 209 -3.55 -4.12 10.46
N ARG A 210 -2.90 -3.93 9.31
CA ARG A 210 -2.96 -4.90 8.21
C ARG A 210 -2.03 -6.08 8.51
N PRO A 211 -2.29 -7.28 7.98
CA PRO A 211 -1.33 -8.37 8.07
C PRO A 211 -0.03 -8.03 7.33
N ALA A 212 1.08 -8.56 7.83
CA ALA A 212 2.37 -8.47 7.16
C ALA A 212 2.37 -9.34 5.89
N THR A 213 2.96 -8.81 4.82
CA THR A 213 3.12 -9.50 3.53
C THR A 213 4.52 -10.11 3.39
N ALA A 214 4.73 -10.94 2.37
CA ALA A 214 6.07 -11.42 2.03
C ALA A 214 7.01 -10.26 1.67
N GLU A 215 6.48 -9.24 0.99
CA GLU A 215 7.24 -8.04 0.63
C GLU A 215 7.70 -7.25 1.86
N ASP A 216 6.89 -7.16 2.92
CA ASP A 216 7.31 -6.52 4.18
C ASP A 216 8.55 -7.22 4.77
N VAL A 217 8.58 -8.56 4.72
CA VAL A 217 9.72 -9.36 5.19
C VAL A 217 10.95 -9.12 4.31
N ASP A 218 10.78 -9.07 2.99
CA ASP A 218 11.86 -8.77 2.05
C ASP A 218 12.42 -7.34 2.24
N ARG A 219 11.56 -6.40 2.64
CA ARG A 219 11.92 -5.03 3.04
C ARG A 219 12.57 -4.93 4.42
N GLY A 220 12.76 -6.06 5.11
CA GLY A 220 13.49 -6.14 6.38
C GLY A 220 12.61 -6.20 7.62
N LEU A 221 11.30 -6.49 7.50
CA LEU A 221 10.45 -6.74 8.66
C LEU A 221 10.93 -7.98 9.42
N ALA A 222 11.31 -7.79 10.69
CA ALA A 222 11.73 -8.87 11.56
C ALA A 222 11.34 -8.60 13.01
N VAL A 223 11.08 -9.66 13.77
CA VAL A 223 10.97 -9.59 15.23
C VAL A 223 12.31 -10.05 15.80
N ARG A 224 13.09 -9.12 16.34
CA ARG A 224 14.44 -9.40 16.86
C ARG A 224 14.42 -9.95 18.27
N LEU A 225 13.36 -9.68 19.02
CA LEU A 225 13.23 -10.01 20.42
C LEU A 225 11.76 -10.25 20.74
N LEU A 226 11.46 -11.36 21.42
CA LEU A 226 10.16 -11.67 22.00
C LEU A 226 10.41 -12.40 23.32
N PHE A 227 9.84 -11.91 24.41
CA PHE A 227 9.85 -12.63 25.68
C PHE A 227 8.60 -12.28 26.50
N PRO A 228 8.08 -13.23 27.29
CA PRO A 228 6.99 -12.97 28.19
C PRO A 228 7.48 -12.28 29.47
N ALA A 229 6.58 -11.56 30.12
CA ALA A 229 6.80 -10.83 31.36
C ALA A 229 5.55 -10.88 32.26
N ASN A 230 5.72 -10.67 33.57
CA ASN A 230 4.57 -10.65 34.49
C ASN A 230 3.79 -9.35 34.40
N SER A 231 4.49 -8.24 34.14
CA SER A 231 3.89 -6.93 33.90
C SER A 231 4.79 -6.11 33.01
N ILE A 232 4.16 -5.28 32.17
CA ILE A 232 4.82 -4.40 31.22
C ILE A 232 4.12 -3.04 31.25
N ALA A 233 4.88 -1.96 31.35
CA ALA A 233 4.39 -0.61 31.09
C ALA A 233 5.29 0.10 30.08
N LEU A 234 4.67 0.80 29.13
CA LEU A 234 5.34 1.71 28.21
C LEU A 234 5.21 3.12 28.77
N SER A 235 6.33 3.75 29.12
CA SER A 235 6.34 5.11 29.61
C SER A 235 6.10 6.11 28.46
N VAL A 236 5.69 7.33 28.80
CA VAL A 236 5.45 8.41 27.83
C VAL A 236 6.71 8.74 27.02
N ASP A 237 7.89 8.53 27.62
CA ASP A 237 9.20 8.76 26.98
C ASP A 237 9.68 7.57 26.13
N GLY A 238 8.87 6.52 26.01
CA GLY A 238 9.18 5.32 25.24
C GLY A 238 10.10 4.32 25.95
N LEU A 239 10.25 4.43 27.28
CA LEU A 239 10.92 3.41 28.08
C LEU A 239 9.97 2.25 28.37
N LEU A 240 10.52 1.05 28.46
CA LEU A 240 9.79 -0.17 28.74
C LEU A 240 10.08 -0.61 30.18
N ASP A 241 9.11 -0.44 31.07
CA ASP A 241 9.18 -0.92 32.43
C ASP A 241 8.69 -2.37 32.48
N LEU A 242 9.52 -3.25 33.05
CA LEU A 242 9.31 -4.69 33.03
C LEU A 242 9.42 -5.26 34.44
N VAL A 243 8.43 -6.05 34.85
CA VAL A 243 8.48 -6.80 36.11
C VAL A 243 8.55 -8.28 35.80
N GLY A 244 9.75 -8.85 35.92
CA GLY A 244 10.05 -10.25 35.61
C GLY A 244 9.87 -10.56 34.13
N GLY A 245 10.91 -11.08 33.46
CA GLY A 245 10.85 -11.34 32.02
C GLY A 245 11.70 -12.55 31.64
N GLY A 246 11.36 -13.18 30.51
CA GLY A 246 12.12 -14.31 29.98
C GLY A 246 12.10 -15.53 30.90
N TRP A 247 10.97 -15.76 31.58
CA TRP A 247 10.82 -16.89 32.49
C TRP A 247 10.68 -18.21 31.71
N GLU A 248 11.30 -19.27 32.22
CA GLU A 248 11.18 -20.63 31.65
C GLU A 248 9.93 -21.35 32.16
N TYR A 249 9.44 -20.94 33.33
CA TYR A 249 8.27 -21.51 33.99
C TYR A 249 7.27 -20.43 34.41
N TYR A 250 5.98 -20.77 34.36
CA TYR A 250 4.87 -19.95 34.83
C TYR A 250 4.09 -20.70 35.90
N TRP A 251 3.97 -20.11 37.08
CA TRP A 251 3.29 -20.72 38.21
C TRP A 251 1.81 -20.37 38.23
N VAL A 252 0.97 -21.39 38.34
CA VAL A 252 -0.49 -21.25 38.51
C VAL A 252 -0.95 -21.83 39.85
N PRO A 253 -1.99 -21.27 40.48
CA PRO A 253 -2.44 -21.73 41.80
C PRO A 253 -3.23 -23.04 41.74
N GLU A 254 -3.88 -23.33 40.61
CA GLU A 254 -4.73 -24.50 40.40
C GLU A 254 -4.86 -24.81 38.91
N PHE A 255 -5.40 -25.99 38.60
CA PHE A 255 -5.81 -26.37 37.24
C PHE A 255 -7.27 -26.86 37.26
N PRO A 256 -8.10 -26.51 36.26
CA PRO A 256 -7.82 -25.56 35.17
C PRO A 256 -7.80 -24.11 35.69
N CYS A 257 -6.95 -23.26 35.12
CA CYS A 257 -6.97 -21.83 35.44
C CYS A 257 -6.87 -20.97 34.19
N ARG A 258 -7.42 -19.76 34.30
CA ARG A 258 -7.29 -18.72 33.30
C ARG A 258 -6.16 -17.77 33.71
N ALA A 259 -5.08 -17.76 32.95
CA ALA A 259 -3.87 -17.00 33.26
C ALA A 259 -3.70 -15.84 32.28
N ASN A 260 -3.20 -14.70 32.77
CA ASN A 260 -2.84 -13.55 31.95
C ASN A 260 -1.32 -13.41 31.93
N ILE A 261 -0.76 -13.29 30.73
CA ILE A 261 0.64 -12.96 30.55
C ILE A 261 0.77 -11.78 29.61
N HIS A 262 1.84 -11.03 29.84
CA HIS A 262 2.24 -9.94 28.98
C HIS A 262 3.47 -10.36 28.19
N VAL A 263 3.62 -9.86 26.96
CA VAL A 263 4.79 -10.11 26.12
C VAL A 263 5.38 -8.79 25.68
N ALA A 264 6.70 -8.68 25.80
CA ALA A 264 7.48 -7.60 25.26
C ALA A 264 8.15 -8.09 23.98
N PHE A 265 8.16 -7.25 22.95
CA PHE A 265 8.81 -7.58 21.70
C PHE A 265 9.37 -6.35 21.00
N VAL A 266 10.39 -6.58 20.16
CA VAL A 266 11.02 -5.55 19.34
C VAL A 266 10.83 -5.91 17.89
N VAL A 267 10.10 -5.04 17.18
CA VAL A 267 9.89 -5.13 15.74
C VAL A 267 10.89 -4.22 15.06
N GLU A 268 11.60 -4.74 14.06
CA GLU A 268 12.44 -4.01 13.13
C GLU A 268 11.68 -3.94 11.80
N PHE A 269 11.58 -2.74 11.23
CA PHE A 269 10.72 -2.47 10.08
C PHE A 269 11.47 -2.33 8.76
N GLY A 270 12.81 -2.34 8.79
CA GLY A 270 13.64 -2.11 7.61
C GLY A 270 13.23 -0.85 6.86
N THR A 271 12.82 -1.01 5.59
CA THR A 271 12.40 0.07 4.69
C THR A 271 10.89 0.18 4.51
N ILE A 272 10.09 -0.31 5.46
CA ILE A 272 8.63 -0.11 5.43
C ILE A 272 8.30 1.36 5.69
N GLU A 273 7.30 1.86 4.97
CA GLU A 273 6.86 3.26 5.05
C GLU A 273 6.40 3.64 6.46
N PRO A 274 6.77 4.82 6.97
CA PRO A 274 6.27 5.35 8.23
C PRO A 274 4.75 5.45 8.24
N ASN A 275 4.15 5.48 9.44
CA ASN A 275 2.68 5.50 9.61
C ASN A 275 1.95 4.24 9.11
N THR A 276 2.64 3.25 8.54
CA THR A 276 2.07 1.92 8.30
C THR A 276 1.73 1.26 9.65
N LEU A 277 0.53 0.69 9.78
CA LEU A 277 0.10 -0.07 10.95
C LEU A 277 0.08 -1.56 10.62
N LEU A 278 0.93 -2.33 11.30
CA LEU A 278 1.03 -3.78 11.13
C LEU A 278 0.37 -4.51 12.30
N GLY A 279 -0.49 -5.47 11.99
CA GLY A 279 -1.15 -6.30 12.97
C GLY A 279 -0.41 -7.60 13.22
N PHE A 280 -0.17 -7.92 14.49
CA PHE A 280 0.44 -9.17 14.93
C PHE A 280 -0.51 -9.94 15.82
N ASN A 281 -0.56 -11.24 15.61
CA ASN A 281 -1.33 -12.17 16.41
C ASN A 281 -0.41 -13.03 17.26
N PHE A 282 -0.90 -13.35 18.45
CA PHE A 282 -0.27 -14.22 19.42
C PHE A 282 -1.17 -15.42 19.63
N THR A 283 -0.58 -16.60 19.64
CA THR A 283 -1.28 -17.86 19.91
C THR A 283 -0.50 -18.63 20.95
N VAL A 284 -1.22 -19.22 21.90
CA VAL A 284 -0.66 -20.17 22.85
C VAL A 284 -1.22 -21.54 22.52
N THR A 285 -0.36 -22.51 22.32
CA THR A 285 -0.75 -23.92 22.18
C THR A 285 -0.27 -24.70 23.41
N ASP A 286 -1.08 -25.69 23.82
CA ASP A 286 -0.68 -26.64 24.84
C ASP A 286 0.22 -27.76 24.28
N GLN A 287 0.66 -28.67 25.14
CA GLN A 287 1.51 -29.81 24.77
C GLN A 287 0.90 -30.76 23.73
N SER A 288 -0.42 -30.73 23.53
CA SER A 288 -1.12 -31.51 22.50
C SER A 288 -1.24 -30.76 21.17
N GLY A 289 -0.77 -29.51 21.12
CA GLY A 289 -0.89 -28.62 19.96
C GLY A 289 -2.25 -27.93 19.86
N VAL A 290 -3.11 -28.06 20.88
CA VAL A 290 -4.42 -27.40 20.90
C VAL A 290 -4.23 -25.95 21.33
N GLU A 291 -4.78 -25.04 20.55
CA GLU A 291 -4.77 -23.62 20.88
C GLU A 291 -5.62 -23.35 22.12
N CYS A 292 -5.03 -22.65 23.09
CA CYS A 292 -5.62 -22.37 24.39
C CYS A 292 -5.50 -20.89 24.79
N GLY A 293 -4.99 -20.03 23.93
CA GLY A 293 -4.92 -18.60 24.17
C GLY A 293 -4.66 -17.82 22.89
N GLN A 294 -5.25 -16.63 22.79
CA GLN A 294 -5.07 -15.72 21.67
C GLN A 294 -4.88 -14.29 22.16
N GLY A 295 -4.10 -13.53 21.39
CA GLY A 295 -3.93 -12.10 21.57
C GLY A 295 -3.59 -11.43 20.25
N SER A 296 -3.66 -10.10 20.24
CA SER A 296 -3.18 -9.30 19.12
C SER A 296 -2.54 -8.01 19.59
N ALA A 297 -1.67 -7.46 18.77
CA ALA A 297 -1.16 -6.11 18.94
C ALA A 297 -0.87 -5.50 17.58
N ASP A 298 -1.31 -4.25 17.44
CA ASP A 298 -0.98 -3.43 16.29
C ASP A 298 0.24 -2.56 16.61
N VAL A 299 1.21 -2.54 15.70
CA VAL A 299 2.44 -1.78 15.87
C VAL A 299 2.63 -0.86 14.67
N ALA A 300 2.68 0.44 14.97
CA ALA A 300 2.89 1.47 13.96
C ALA A 300 4.38 1.65 13.66
N VAL A 301 4.72 1.68 12.37
CA VAL A 301 6.05 1.99 11.87
C VAL A 301 6.39 3.45 12.23
N PRO A 302 7.44 3.69 13.03
CA PRO A 302 7.78 5.04 13.43
C PRO A 302 8.55 5.76 12.31
N GLU A 303 8.62 7.09 12.43
CA GLU A 303 9.50 7.91 11.60
C GLU A 303 10.98 7.49 11.82
N PRO A 304 11.73 7.13 10.76
CA PRO A 304 13.12 6.74 10.86
C PRO A 304 13.98 7.87 11.43
N LYS A 305 14.61 7.64 12.59
CA LYS A 305 15.56 8.59 13.19
C LYS A 305 17.02 8.29 12.84
N GLY A 306 17.28 7.24 12.08
CA GLY A 306 18.62 6.76 11.72
C GLY A 306 18.56 5.48 10.90
N MET A 307 19.69 4.77 10.82
CA MET A 307 19.81 3.55 9.99
C MET A 307 18.98 2.35 10.48
N LEU A 308 18.60 2.34 11.76
CA LEU A 308 17.76 1.27 12.32
C LEU A 308 16.37 1.82 12.60
N ASN A 309 15.38 1.25 11.92
CA ASN A 309 13.97 1.54 12.18
C ASN A 309 13.36 0.40 13.01
N ARG A 310 13.17 0.63 14.32
CA ARG A 310 12.63 -0.38 15.24
C ARG A 310 11.73 0.24 16.30
N ARG A 311 10.81 -0.56 16.84
CA ARG A 311 9.91 -0.16 17.93
C ARG A 311 9.74 -1.28 18.95
N CYS A 312 9.78 -0.90 20.22
CA CYS A 312 9.38 -1.75 21.31
C CYS A 312 7.85 -1.73 21.43
N ALA A 313 7.25 -2.90 21.60
CA ALA A 313 5.82 -3.05 21.78
C ALA A 313 5.53 -4.10 22.86
N ALA A 314 4.30 -4.04 23.36
CA ALA A 314 3.81 -4.97 24.36
C ALA A 314 2.40 -5.44 23.99
N ALA A 315 2.10 -6.69 24.31
CA ALA A 315 0.76 -7.24 24.18
C ALA A 315 0.40 -7.99 25.47
N GLY A 316 -0.86 -7.93 25.88
CA GLY A 316 -1.40 -8.77 26.93
C GLY A 316 -2.37 -9.79 26.32
N PHE A 317 -2.31 -11.03 26.78
CA PHE A 317 -3.29 -12.02 26.38
C PHE A 317 -3.55 -13.02 27.49
N VAL A 318 -4.67 -13.70 27.33
CA VAL A 318 -5.19 -14.64 28.30
C VAL A 318 -5.15 -16.03 27.67
N PHE A 319 -4.71 -17.02 28.45
CA PHE A 319 -4.72 -18.41 28.03
C PHE A 319 -5.31 -19.30 29.12
N ASP A 320 -5.95 -20.38 28.70
CA ASP A 320 -6.58 -21.37 29.56
C ASP A 320 -5.64 -22.56 29.76
N ALA A 321 -5.02 -22.61 30.94
CA ALA A 321 -4.14 -23.71 31.33
C ALA A 321 -4.98 -24.84 31.94
N LYS A 322 -5.16 -25.94 31.20
CA LYS A 322 -5.91 -27.11 31.67
C LYS A 322 -5.07 -28.09 32.48
N ASN A 323 -3.79 -28.23 32.15
CA ASN A 323 -2.88 -29.21 32.75
C ASN A 323 -1.48 -28.60 32.88
N PRO A 324 -0.65 -29.07 33.82
CA PRO A 324 0.77 -28.74 33.82
C PRO A 324 1.46 -29.32 32.57
N GLY A 325 2.49 -28.65 32.08
CA GLY A 325 3.24 -29.09 30.91
C GLY A 325 3.86 -27.96 30.11
N LEU A 326 4.34 -28.28 28.91
CA LEU A 326 4.93 -27.32 27.99
C LEU A 326 3.85 -26.62 27.17
N TYR A 327 4.00 -25.30 27.04
CA TYR A 327 3.18 -24.43 26.24
C TYR A 327 4.06 -23.67 25.25
N GLU A 328 3.53 -23.41 24.06
CA GLU A 328 4.24 -22.66 23.02
C GLU A 328 3.48 -21.38 22.70
N LEU A 329 4.12 -20.24 22.97
CA LEU A 329 3.70 -18.94 22.50
C LEU A 329 4.28 -18.69 21.11
N THR A 330 3.42 -18.40 20.14
CA THR A 330 3.81 -18.05 18.78
C THR A 330 3.30 -16.66 18.41
N MET A 331 4.21 -15.82 17.91
CA MET A 331 3.89 -14.52 17.29
C MET A 331 3.93 -14.67 15.77
N HIS A 332 2.84 -14.31 15.11
CA HIS A 332 2.69 -14.42 13.66
C HIS A 332 1.87 -13.24 13.10
N SER A 333 1.97 -13.03 11.79
CA SER A 333 1.07 -12.13 11.06
C SER A 333 0.73 -12.78 9.72
N ALA A 334 -0.56 -12.88 9.42
CA ALA A 334 -1.08 -13.78 8.37
C ALA A 334 -0.46 -15.19 8.50
N VAL A 335 0.20 -15.66 7.44
CA VAL A 335 0.85 -16.97 7.37
C VAL A 335 2.29 -16.96 7.87
N THR A 336 2.86 -15.77 8.14
CA THR A 336 4.27 -15.61 8.50
C THR A 336 4.44 -15.70 10.00
N ARG A 337 5.21 -16.68 10.45
CA ARG A 337 5.63 -16.81 11.85
C ARG A 337 6.91 -16.03 12.09
N PHE A 338 6.87 -15.09 13.03
CA PHE A 338 8.01 -14.22 13.35
C PHE A 338 8.82 -14.71 14.55
N ALA A 339 8.15 -15.22 15.58
CA ALA A 339 8.83 -15.65 16.79
C ALA A 339 8.04 -16.76 17.50
N ARG A 340 8.77 -17.52 18.31
CA ARG A 340 8.29 -18.63 19.12
C ARG A 340 8.99 -18.59 20.47
N TYR A 341 8.23 -18.81 21.53
CA TYR A 341 8.74 -18.89 22.89
C TYR A 341 8.05 -20.07 23.60
N THR A 342 8.85 -20.99 24.14
CA THR A 342 8.34 -22.16 24.86
C THR A 342 8.50 -21.96 26.35
N PHE A 343 7.48 -22.31 27.13
CA PHE A 343 7.51 -22.20 28.58
C PHE A 343 6.76 -23.35 29.25
N GLU A 344 7.12 -23.66 30.48
CA GLU A 344 6.47 -24.70 31.27
C GLU A 344 5.46 -24.11 32.26
N VAL A 345 4.22 -24.58 32.26
CA VAL A 345 3.22 -24.19 33.25
C VAL A 345 3.22 -25.20 34.40
N ARG A 346 3.39 -24.71 35.63
CA ARG A 346 3.56 -25.53 36.85
C ARG A 346 2.56 -25.13 37.93
N LEU A 347 2.12 -26.10 38.74
CA LEU A 347 1.32 -25.85 39.93
C LEU A 347 2.20 -25.30 41.06
N ARG A 348 1.81 -24.17 41.64
CA ARG A 348 2.58 -23.49 42.70
C ARG A 348 2.61 -24.23 44.03
#